data_AF-A0A4S4ANF4-F1
#
_entry.id   AF-A0A4S4ANF4-F1
#
_cell.length_a   1.000
_cell.length_b   1.000
_cell.length_c   1.000
_cell.angle_alpha   90.00
_cell.angle_beta   90.00
_cell.angle_gamma   90.00
#
_symmetry.space_group_name_H-M   'P 1'
#
loop_
_entity.id
_entity.type
_entity.pdbx_description
1 polymer ?
#
loop_
_entity_poly.entity_id
_entity_poly.type
_entity_poly.pdbx_seq_one_letter_code
_entity_poly.pdbx_strand_id
1 'polypeptide(L)'
;MAPHIHLVLNWILFLALFPIAFVWLRRAWRIIARRDFSEVALKRGEPPENPAKFAPFCAAINLLGGIVVVWLIFGVAAGLFAHETWTSIGGITIWSKFLFDFALSRQAHMPRLGRAAAAAARK
;
A
#
# COMPACT_ATOMS: atom_id res chain seq x y z
N MET A 1 1.32 18.11 -28.77
CA MET A 1 2.37 17.69 -27.81
C MET A 1 3.40 16.87 -28.56
N ALA A 2 4.70 17.06 -28.31
CA ALA A 2 5.74 16.33 -29.02
C ALA A 2 5.61 14.82 -28.75
N PRO A 3 5.66 13.95 -29.79
CA PRO A 3 5.41 12.50 -29.67
C PRO A 3 6.34 11.82 -28.65
N HIS A 4 7.54 12.38 -28.44
CA HIS A 4 8.51 11.89 -27.46
C HIS A 4 8.06 12.05 -26.01
N ILE A 5 7.26 13.06 -25.69
CA ILE A 5 6.79 13.29 -24.31
C ILE A 5 5.89 12.15 -23.86
N HIS A 6 4.91 11.77 -24.69
CA HIS A 6 4.00 10.67 -24.38
C HIS A 6 4.74 9.34 -24.23
N LEU A 7 5.70 9.06 -25.13
CA LEU A 7 6.55 7.88 -25.05
C LEU A 7 7.31 7.82 -23.73
N VAL A 8 8.01 8.90 -23.36
CA VAL A 8 8.80 8.97 -22.13
C VAL A 8 7.92 8.82 -20.89
N LEU A 9 6.77 9.50 -20.84
CA LEU A 9 5.84 9.39 -19.71
C LEU A 9 5.31 7.95 -19.55
N ASN A 10 4.93 7.30 -20.65
CA ASN A 10 4.46 5.91 -20.62
C ASN A 10 5.52 4.96 -20.05
N TRP A 11 6.78 5.11 -20.47
CA TRP A 11 7.88 4.32 -19.94
C TRP A 11 8.17 4.60 -18.47
N ILE A 12 8.14 5.87 -18.04
CA ILE A 12 8.34 6.23 -16.63
C ILE A 12 7.26 5.59 -15.77
N LEU A 13 5.99 5.70 -16.18
CA LEU A 13 4.87 5.10 -15.44
C LEU A 13 5.00 3.58 -15.35
N PHE A 14 5.35 2.91 -16.46
CA PHE A 14 5.56 1.47 -16.48
C PHE A 14 6.73 1.05 -15.59
N LEU A 15 7.87 1.72 -15.70
CA LEU A 15 9.06 1.43 -14.90
C LEU A 15 8.84 1.71 -13.40
N ALA A 16 8.00 2.69 -13.04
CA ALA A 16 7.65 2.97 -11.66
C ALA A 16 6.88 1.81 -10.98
N LEU A 17 6.20 0.95 -11.75
CA LEU A 17 5.48 -0.21 -11.20
C LEU A 17 6.43 -1.22 -10.53
N PHE A 18 7.66 -1.35 -11.03
CA PHE A 18 8.63 -2.32 -10.50
C PHE A 18 9.06 -2.05 -9.05
N PRO A 19 9.60 -0.87 -8.69
CA PRO A 19 9.94 -0.57 -7.31
C PRO A 19 8.70 -0.54 -6.40
N ILE A 20 7.54 -0.12 -6.91
CA ILE A 20 6.28 -0.15 -6.16
C ILE A 20 5.91 -1.59 -5.77
N ALA A 21 5.87 -2.50 -6.76
CA ALA A 21 5.58 -3.92 -6.52
C ALA A 21 6.57 -4.53 -5.52
N PHE A 22 7.87 -4.28 -5.71
CA PHE A 22 8.91 -4.79 -4.83
C PHE A 22 8.70 -4.35 -3.38
N VAL A 23 8.47 -3.05 -3.13
CA VAL A 23 8.29 -2.52 -1.78
C VAL A 23 7.05 -3.12 -1.12
N TRP A 24 5.92 -3.19 -1.83
CA TRP A 24 4.68 -3.71 -1.26
C TRP A 24 4.77 -5.22 -0.99
N LEU A 25 5.26 -6.01 -1.94
CA LEU A 25 5.44 -7.46 -1.73
C LEU A 25 6.47 -7.76 -0.64
N ARG A 26 7.57 -6.99 -0.58
CA ARG A 26 8.56 -7.11 0.51
C ARG A 26 7.92 -6.84 1.87
N ARG A 27 7.08 -5.82 2.00
CA ARG A 27 6.35 -5.52 3.25
C ARG A 27 5.41 -6.66 3.63
N ALA A 28 4.61 -7.15 2.69
CA ALA A 28 3.73 -8.30 2.92
C ALA A 28 4.52 -9.54 3.37
N TRP A 29 5.65 -9.83 2.73
CA TRP A 29 6.55 -10.92 3.10
C TRP A 29 7.11 -10.77 4.53
N ARG A 30 7.56 -9.56 4.91
CA ARG A 30 8.05 -9.30 6.27
C ARG A 30 6.97 -9.60 7.33
N ILE A 31 5.73 -9.20 7.08
CA ILE A 31 4.62 -9.42 8.01
C ILE A 31 4.22 -10.90 8.08
N ILE A 32 4.05 -11.56 6.93
CA ILE A 32 3.50 -12.92 6.85
C ILE A 32 4.55 -13.97 7.23
N ALA A 33 5.72 -13.92 6.58
CA ALA A 33 6.75 -14.95 6.69
C ALA A 33 7.74 -14.66 7.82
N ARG A 34 8.19 -13.41 7.96
CA ARG A 34 9.15 -13.03 9.03
C ARG A 34 8.47 -12.63 10.34
N ARG A 35 7.13 -12.50 10.35
CA ARG A 35 6.35 -12.06 11.52
C ARG A 35 6.88 -10.74 12.11
N ASP A 36 7.44 -9.90 11.26
CA ASP A 36 7.97 -8.60 11.62
C ASP A 36 6.88 -7.55 11.48
N PHE A 37 6.41 -7.03 12.62
CA PHE A 37 5.31 -6.08 12.68
C PHE A 37 5.76 -4.62 12.82
N SER A 38 7.06 -4.35 12.65
CA SER A 38 7.62 -2.99 12.73
C SER A 38 7.04 -2.02 11.71
N GLU A 39 6.55 -2.52 10.58
CA GLU A 39 6.02 -1.71 9.47
C GLU A 39 4.48 -1.69 9.39
N VAL A 40 3.80 -2.23 10.41
CA VAL A 40 2.34 -2.36 10.42
C VAL A 40 1.67 -1.07 10.88
N ALA A 41 0.76 -0.55 10.05
CA ALA A 41 -0.12 0.58 10.39
C ALA A 41 0.64 1.81 10.94
N LEU A 42 1.78 2.12 10.34
CA LEU A 42 2.64 3.21 10.78
C LEU A 42 1.91 4.55 10.78
N LYS A 43 2.13 5.33 11.84
CA LYS A 43 1.74 6.74 11.91
C LYS A 43 2.97 7.55 12.31
N ARG A 44 3.42 8.45 11.42
CA ARG A 44 4.67 9.22 11.61
C ARG A 44 5.92 8.35 11.85
N GLY A 45 5.93 7.14 11.29
CA GLY A 45 7.05 6.21 11.42
C GLY A 45 6.96 5.26 12.63
N GLU A 46 5.97 5.41 13.51
CA GLU A 46 5.81 4.54 14.68
C GLU A 46 4.64 3.55 14.52
N PRO A 47 4.81 2.28 14.91
CA PRO A 47 3.74 1.29 14.95
C PRO A 47 2.79 1.55 16.14
N PRO A 48 1.55 1.03 16.10
CA PRO A 48 0.56 1.18 17.19
C PRO A 48 0.92 0.34 18.43
N GLU A 49 0.23 0.55 19.56
CA GLU A 49 0.46 -0.22 20.82
C GLU A 49 0.38 -1.75 20.64
N ASN A 50 -0.49 -2.23 19.75
CA ASN A 50 -0.61 -3.65 19.43
C ASN A 50 -0.65 -3.86 17.91
N PRO A 51 0.51 -3.94 17.26
CA PRO A 51 0.63 -4.09 15.80
C PRO A 51 0.08 -5.42 15.30
N ALA A 52 0.21 -6.50 16.07
CA ALA A 52 -0.20 -7.84 15.68
C ALA A 52 -1.68 -7.93 15.32
N LYS A 53 -2.54 -7.15 15.99
CA LYS A 53 -3.97 -7.06 15.67
C LYS A 53 -4.24 -6.55 14.25
N PHE A 54 -3.40 -5.63 13.75
CA PHE A 54 -3.57 -4.97 12.45
C PHE A 54 -2.72 -5.60 11.34
N ALA A 55 -1.81 -6.52 11.70
CA ALA A 55 -0.90 -7.18 10.79
C ALA A 55 -1.61 -7.90 9.62
N PRO A 56 -2.73 -8.65 9.81
CA PRO A 56 -3.41 -9.30 8.70
C PRO A 56 -3.93 -8.32 7.64
N PHE A 57 -4.48 -7.18 8.07
CA PHE A 57 -4.99 -6.15 7.16
C PHE A 57 -3.86 -5.45 6.42
N CYS A 58 -2.78 -5.10 7.12
CA CYS A 58 -1.61 -4.47 6.50
C CYS A 58 -0.95 -5.42 5.48
N ALA A 59 -0.82 -6.71 5.82
CA ALA A 59 -0.33 -7.72 4.91
C ALA A 59 -1.25 -7.86 3.68
N ALA A 60 -2.57 -7.93 3.87
CA ALA A 60 -3.53 -8.04 2.78
C ALA A 60 -3.47 -6.83 1.83
N ILE A 61 -3.44 -5.61 2.35
CA ILE A 61 -3.35 -4.37 1.54
C ILE A 61 -2.09 -4.39 0.67
N ASN A 62 -0.94 -4.75 1.25
CA ASN A 62 0.34 -4.78 0.53
C ASN A 62 0.41 -5.96 -0.45
N LEU A 63 -0.12 -7.13 -0.09
CA LEU A 63 -0.10 -8.32 -0.94
C LEU A 63 -1.02 -8.15 -2.15
N LEU A 64 -2.27 -7.74 -1.94
CA LEU A 64 -3.23 -7.54 -3.02
C LEU A 64 -2.77 -6.44 -3.97
N GLY A 65 -2.35 -5.29 -3.43
CA GLY A 65 -1.78 -4.22 -4.24
C GLY A 65 -0.56 -4.69 -5.04
N GLY A 66 0.36 -5.41 -4.40
CA GLY A 66 1.56 -5.94 -5.04
C GLY A 66 1.26 -6.94 -6.16
N ILE A 67 0.31 -7.86 -5.95
CA ILE A 67 -0.13 -8.84 -6.95
C ILE A 67 -0.74 -8.14 -8.17
N VAL A 68 -1.61 -7.15 -7.96
CA VAL A 68 -2.22 -6.40 -9.07
C VAL A 68 -1.15 -5.66 -9.88
N VAL A 69 -0.18 -5.04 -9.21
CA VAL A 69 0.93 -4.35 -9.91
C VAL A 69 1.80 -5.32 -10.69
N VAL A 70 2.13 -6.49 -10.12
CA VAL A 70 2.86 -7.55 -10.84
C VAL A 70 2.08 -8.03 -12.07
N TRP A 71 0.78 -8.24 -11.93
CA TRP A 71 -0.08 -8.61 -13.05
C TRP A 71 -0.11 -7.54 -14.15
N LEU A 72 -0.13 -6.25 -13.80
CA LEU A 72 0.00 -5.16 -14.77
C LEU A 72 1.36 -5.17 -15.46
N ILE A 73 2.46 -5.40 -14.73
CA ILE A 73 3.81 -5.49 -15.31
C ILE A 73 3.84 -6.57 -16.39
N PHE A 74 3.34 -7.77 -16.08
CA PHE A 74 3.28 -8.88 -17.04
C PHE A 74 2.37 -8.57 -18.23
N GLY A 75 1.17 -8.05 -17.97
CA GLY A 75 0.21 -7.76 -19.04
C GLY A 75 0.68 -6.66 -20.00
N VAL A 76 1.34 -5.62 -19.51
CA VAL A 76 1.93 -4.58 -20.37
C VAL A 76 3.14 -5.12 -21.13
N ALA A 77 4.04 -5.85 -20.48
CA ALA A 77 5.21 -6.44 -21.14
C ALA A 77 4.83 -7.44 -22.23
N ALA A 78 3.74 -8.19 -22.04
CA ALA A 78 3.20 -9.14 -23.01
C ALA A 78 2.30 -8.49 -24.08
N GLY A 79 2.09 -7.16 -24.04
CA GLY A 79 1.24 -6.45 -25.00
C GLY A 79 -0.26 -6.75 -24.87
N LEU A 80 -0.70 -7.25 -23.70
CA LEU A 80 -2.08 -7.67 -23.46
C LEU A 80 -3.01 -6.52 -23.05
N PHE A 81 -2.46 -5.40 -22.56
CA PHE A 81 -3.25 -4.27 -22.08
C PHE A 81 -3.01 -3.00 -22.87
N ALA A 82 -4.09 -2.40 -23.37
CA ALA A 82 -4.08 -1.06 -23.93
C ALA A 82 -3.70 -0.02 -22.88
N HIS A 83 -3.13 1.12 -23.33
CA HIS A 83 -2.65 2.19 -22.44
C HIS A 83 -3.68 2.60 -21.39
N GLU A 84 -4.87 3.00 -21.85
CA GLU A 84 -5.97 3.43 -20.98
C GLU A 84 -6.36 2.39 -19.92
N THR A 85 -6.30 1.10 -20.27
CA THR A 85 -6.68 0.01 -19.37
C THR A 85 -5.68 -0.12 -18.24
N TRP A 86 -4.38 -0.26 -18.55
CA TRP A 86 -3.40 -0.52 -17.50
C TRP A 86 -3.13 0.72 -16.65
N THR A 87 -3.18 1.94 -17.22
CA THR A 87 -3.03 3.18 -16.45
C THR A 87 -4.21 3.40 -15.52
N SER A 88 -5.44 3.11 -15.94
CA SER A 88 -6.63 3.18 -15.07
C SER A 88 -6.54 2.20 -13.90
N ILE A 89 -6.17 0.94 -14.17
CA ILE A 89 -6.02 -0.09 -13.12
C ILE A 89 -4.86 0.27 -12.18
N GLY A 90 -3.73 0.73 -12.73
CA GLY A 90 -2.57 1.16 -11.94
C GLY A 90 -2.92 2.34 -11.04
N GLY A 91 -3.59 3.35 -11.59
CA GLY A 91 -4.04 4.54 -10.88
C GLY A 91 -4.97 4.19 -9.71
N ILE A 92 -6.05 3.44 -9.96
CA ILE A 92 -6.98 3.07 -8.88
C ILE A 92 -6.30 2.20 -7.83
N THR A 93 -5.45 1.25 -8.23
CA THR A 93 -4.73 0.38 -7.29
C THR A 93 -3.83 1.19 -6.36
N ILE A 94 -3.05 2.14 -6.89
CA ILE A 94 -2.15 2.98 -6.10
C ILE A 94 -2.93 3.88 -5.14
N TRP A 95 -3.99 4.53 -5.63
CA TRP A 95 -4.82 5.40 -4.77
C TRP A 95 -5.56 4.61 -3.70
N SER A 96 -6.18 3.48 -4.04
CA SER A 96 -6.83 2.59 -3.08
C SER A 96 -5.84 2.11 -2.02
N LYS A 97 -4.62 1.72 -2.42
CA LYS A 97 -3.57 1.29 -1.49
C LYS A 97 -3.25 2.40 -0.48
N PHE A 98 -3.04 3.63 -0.94
CA PHE A 98 -2.75 4.75 -0.03
C PHE A 98 -3.93 5.07 0.90
N LEU A 99 -5.15 5.05 0.39
CA LEU A 99 -6.35 5.28 1.19
C LEU A 99 -6.55 4.21 2.25
N PHE A 100 -6.30 2.93 1.94
CA PHE A 100 -6.40 1.84 2.90
C PHE A 100 -5.31 1.88 3.96
N ASP A 101 -4.05 2.14 3.57
CA ASP A 101 -2.95 2.33 4.55
C ASP A 101 -3.28 3.49 5.51
N PHE A 102 -3.82 4.58 4.98
CA PHE A 102 -4.21 5.74 5.75
C PHE A 102 -5.36 5.45 6.72
N ALA A 103 -6.41 4.77 6.25
CA ALA A 103 -7.53 4.36 7.08
C ALA A 103 -7.07 3.41 8.20
N LEU A 104 -6.25 2.41 7.87
CA LEU A 104 -5.71 1.44 8.82
C LEU A 104 -4.83 2.12 9.87
N SER A 105 -3.94 3.02 9.46
CA SER A 105 -3.09 3.81 10.37
C SER A 105 -3.92 4.63 11.36
N ARG A 106 -4.99 5.29 10.90
CA ARG A 106 -5.88 6.05 11.78
C ARG A 106 -6.64 5.16 12.76
N GLN A 107 -7.20 4.05 12.27
CA GLN A 107 -7.93 3.10 13.10
C GLN A 107 -7.03 2.47 14.17
N ALA A 108 -5.78 2.16 13.82
CA ALA A 108 -4.83 1.51 14.72
C ALA A 108 -4.33 2.42 15.85
N HIS A 109 -4.28 3.73 15.60
CA HIS A 109 -3.81 4.75 16.55
C HIS A 109 -4.95 5.52 17.24
N MET A 110 -6.21 5.09 17.08
CA MET A 110 -7.33 5.76 17.73
C MET A 110 -7.35 5.42 19.23
N PRO A 111 -7.34 6.42 20.14
CA PRO A 111 -7.48 6.15 21.56
C PRO A 111 -8.79 5.41 21.80
N ARG A 112 -8.77 4.32 22.57
CA ARG A 112 -10.02 3.71 23.05
C ARG A 112 -10.75 4.80 23.85
N LEU A 113 -11.91 5.25 23.37
CA LEU A 113 -12.70 6.33 24.02
C LEU A 113 -12.80 6.13 25.55
N GLY A 114 -12.95 4.89 26.01
CA GLY A 114 -13.01 4.55 27.44
C GLY A 114 -11.70 4.75 28.22
N ARG A 115 -10.51 4.61 27.61
CA ARG A 115 -9.22 4.88 28.27
C ARG A 115 -8.94 6.37 28.38
N ALA A 116 -9.31 7.16 27.38
CA ALA A 116 -9.18 8.61 27.43
C ALA A 116 -10.09 9.21 28.51
N ALA A 117 -11.34 8.73 28.62
CA ALA A 117 -12.25 9.11 29.69
C ALA A 117 -11.76 8.69 31.09
N ALA A 118 -11.26 7.46 31.23
CA ALA A 118 -10.72 6.98 32.51
C ALA A 118 -9.42 7.70 32.95
N ALA A 119 -8.57 8.11 32.00
CA ALA A 119 -7.37 8.91 32.30
C ALA A 119 -7.71 10.36 32.66
N ALA A 120 -8.76 10.93 32.06
CA ALA A 120 -9.26 12.25 32.39
C ALA A 120 -9.94 12.29 33.78
N ALA A 121 -10.65 11.22 34.18
CA ALA A 121 -11.30 11.11 35.48
C ALA A 121 -10.35 10.86 36.66
N ARG A 122 -9.06 10.58 36.39
CA ARG A 122 -8.02 10.32 37.40
C ARG A 122 -7.14 11.55 37.69
N LYS A 123 -7.37 12.65 36.99
CA LYS A 123 -6.80 13.98 37.25
C LYS A 123 -7.83 14.83 37.98
#